data_AF-A0A7V6YFG0-F1
#
_entry.id   AF-A0A7V6YFG0-F1
#
_cell.length_a   1.000
_cell.length_b   1.000
_cell.length_c   1.000
_cell.angle_alpha   90.00
_cell.angle_beta   90.00
_cell.angle_gamma   90.00
#
_symmetry.space_group_name_H-M   'P 1'
#
loop_
_entity.id
_entity.type
_entity.pdbx_description
1 polymer ?
#
loop_
_entity_poly.entity_id
_entity_poly.type
_entity_poly.pdbx_seq_one_letter_code
_entity_poly.pdbx_strand_id
1 'polypeptide(L)' 'MFGLLPSIGPWELILILAIALIIFGPGKLPEVGKALGRGLREFKSAVKGIADSANAEPVEEPKKEPNKG' A
#
# COMPACT_ATOMS: atom_id res chain seq x y z
N MET A 1 -8.23 -31.15 -18.44
CA MET A 1 -8.35 -30.24 -19.59
C MET A 1 -8.06 -28.84 -19.08
N PHE A 2 -6.80 -28.40 -19.20
CA PHE A 2 -6.22 -27.22 -18.54
C PHE A 2 -6.57 -25.95 -19.33
N GLY A 3 -6.95 -24.88 -18.62
CA GLY A 3 -7.58 -23.67 -19.15
C GLY A 3 -6.78 -22.94 -20.23
N LEU A 4 -7.49 -22.60 -21.30
CA LEU A 4 -7.01 -21.97 -22.53
C LEU A 4 -7.24 -20.45 -22.51
N LEU A 5 -6.96 -19.80 -21.37
CA LEU A 5 -7.00 -18.34 -21.24
C LEU A 5 -5.76 -17.82 -20.50
N PRO A 6 -5.10 -16.76 -21.00
CA PRO A 6 -3.93 -16.13 -20.38
C PRO A 6 -4.31 -15.25 -19.18
N SER A 7 -5.31 -15.67 -18.39
CA SER A 7 -5.61 -15.06 -17.11
C SER A 7 -4.74 -15.75 -16.10
N ILE A 8 -3.60 -15.14 -15.76
CA ILE A 8 -2.80 -15.55 -14.59
C ILE A 8 -3.76 -15.60 -13.40
N GLY A 9 -4.18 -16.80 -13.04
CA GLY A 9 -5.11 -17.00 -11.95
C GLY A 9 -4.42 -16.75 -10.62
N PRO A 10 -5.21 -16.61 -9.53
CA PRO A 10 -4.65 -16.56 -8.18
C PRO A 10 -3.72 -17.76 -7.91
N TRP A 11 -3.99 -18.91 -8.53
CA TRP A 11 -3.23 -20.14 -8.37
C TRP A 11 -1.84 -20.07 -9.01
N GLU A 12 -1.74 -19.58 -10.25
CA GLU A 12 -0.47 -19.34 -10.95
C GLU A 12 0.37 -18.29 -10.22
N LEU A 13 -0.28 -17.23 -9.72
CA LEU A 13 0.41 -16.17 -8.98
C LEU A 13 0.99 -16.70 -7.65
N ILE A 14 0.27 -17.58 -6.96
CA ILE A 14 0.76 -18.29 -5.77
C ILE A 14 1.96 -19.19 -6.11
N LEU A 15 1.91 -19.91 -7.24
CA LEU A 15 3.03 -20.77 -7.66
C LEU A 15 4.29 -19.93 -7.96
N ILE A 16 4.14 -18.82 -8.68
CA ILE A 16 5.23 -17.88 -8.95
C ILE A 16 5.77 -17.30 -7.64
N LEU A 17 4.89 -16.89 -6.73
CA LEU A 17 5.27 -16.38 -5.42
C LEU A 17 6.02 -17.43 -4.61
N ALA A 18 5.61 -18.70 -4.63
CA ALA A 18 6.30 -19.78 -3.94
C ALA A 18 7.73 -19.97 -4.47
N ILE A 19 7.93 -19.96 -5.79
CA ILE A 19 9.27 -20.03 -6.40
C ILE A 19 10.11 -18.80 -6.00
N ALA A 20 9.53 -17.60 -6.07
CA ALA A 20 10.18 -16.36 -5.64
C ALA A 20 10.58 -16.41 -4.14
N LEU A 21 9.75 -17.05 -3.31
CA LEU A 21 10.04 -17.23 -1.89
C LEU A 21 11.13 -18.25 -1.62
N ILE A 22 11.36 -19.23 -2.50
CA ILE A 22 12.47 -20.17 -2.35
C ILE A 22 13.80 -19.47 -2.67
N ILE A 23 13.85 -18.65 -3.72
CA ILE A 23 15.07 -17.88 -4.07
C ILE A 23 15.36 -16.75 -3.06
N PHE A 24 14.36 -15.95 -2.71
CA PHE A 24 14.54 -14.77 -1.85
C PHE A 24 14.35 -15.07 -0.36
N GLY A 25 13.61 -16.12 -0.01
CA GLY A 25 13.21 -16.45 1.36
C GLY A 25 11.92 -15.75 1.82
N PRO A 26 11.06 -16.43 2.60
CA PRO A 26 9.81 -15.84 3.13
C PRO A 26 10.03 -14.66 4.08
N GLY A 27 11.22 -14.54 4.68
CA GLY A 27 11.58 -13.40 5.55
C GLY A 27 11.88 -12.11 4.79
N LYS A 28 12.22 -12.16 3.50
CA LYS A 28 12.60 -10.97 2.72
C LYS A 28 11.41 -10.16 2.23
N LEU A 29 10.29 -10.80 1.89
CA LEU A 29 9.06 -10.10 1.54
C LEU A 29 8.56 -9.12 2.62
N PRO A 30 8.42 -9.51 3.91
CA PRO A 30 7.97 -8.58 4.94
C PRO A 30 9.00 -7.49 5.25
N GLU A 31 10.30 -7.77 5.11
CA GLU A 31 11.37 -6.78 5.28
C GLU A 31 11.27 -5.68 4.20
N VAL A 32 11.17 -6.08 2.93
CA VAL A 32 10.97 -5.16 1.80
C VAL A 32 9.64 -4.42 1.92
N GLY A 33 8.55 -5.11 2.27
CA GLY A 33 7.23 -4.49 2.47
C GLY A 33 7.23 -3.43 3.59
N LYS A 34 7.95 -3.67 4.69
CA LYS A 34 8.12 -2.67 5.76
C LYS A 34 8.88 -1.44 5.29
N ALA A 35 9.96 -1.63 4.53
CA ALA A 35 10.75 -0.52 3.99
C ALA A 35 9.92 0.32 2.98
N LEU A 36 9.27 -0.35 2.03
CA LEU A 36 8.38 0.28 1.05
C LEU A 36 7.19 0.97 1.72
N GLY A 37 6.61 0.36 2.76
CA GLY A 37 5.48 0.92 3.50
C GLY A 37 5.82 2.23 4.21
N ARG A 38 7.02 2.33 4.80
CA ARG A 38 7.52 3.59 5.38
C ARG A 38 7.72 4.66 4.31
N GLY A 39 8.39 4.31 3.21
CA GLY A 39 8.60 5.24 2.09
C GLY A 39 7.28 5.73 1.48
N LEU A 40 6.30 4.84 1.29
CA LEU A 40 4.98 5.21 0.78
C LEU A 40 4.20 6.09 1.76
N ARG A 41 4.36 5.88 3.08
CA ARG A 41 3.75 6.71 4.11
C ARG A 41 4.33 8.12 4.09
N GLU A 42 5.65 8.25 4.02
CA GLU A 42 6.34 9.53 3.92
C GLU A 42 6.01 10.26 2.62
N PHE A 43 6.02 9.54 1.49
CA PHE A 43 5.61 10.06 0.18
C PHE A 43 4.17 10.59 0.21
N LYS A 44 3.23 9.82 0.78
CA LYS A 44 1.84 10.25 0.94
C LYS A 44 1.73 11.51 1.80
N SER A 45 2.47 11.60 2.91
CA SER A 45 2.47 12.79 3.77
C SER A 45 3.03 14.02 3.06
N ALA A 46 4.13 13.87 2.31
CA ALA A 46 4.73 14.95 1.54
C ALA A 46 3.79 15.44 0.42
N VAL A 47 3.19 14.52 -0.35
CA VAL A 47 2.20 14.86 -1.38
C VAL A 47 0.98 15.56 -0.77
N LYS A 48 0.51 15.12 0.40
CA LYS A 48 -0.60 15.79 1.09
C LYS A 48 -0.24 17.22 1.51
N GLY A 49 0.95 17.44 2.08
CA GLY A 49 1.41 18.78 2.46
C GLY A 49 1.60 19.73 1.28
N ILE A 50 2.02 19.21 0.11
CA ILE A 50 2.12 19.98 -1.13
C ILE A 50 0.72 20.31 -1.67
N ALA A 51 -0.21 19.35 -1.65
CA ALA A 51 -1.59 19.57 -2.06
C ALA A 51 -2.31 20.61 -1.18
N ASP A 52 -2.01 20.62 0.12
CA ASP A 52 -2.46 21.65 1.08
C ASP A 52 -1.85 23.02 0.77
N SER A 53 -0.56 23.06 0.42
CA SER A 53 0.15 24.32 0.12
C SER A 53 -0.23 24.91 -1.25
N ALA A 54 -0.71 24.09 -2.18
CA ALA A 54 -1.16 24.52 -3.51
C ALA A 54 -2.63 25.01 -3.53
N ASN A 55 -3.40 24.74 -2.48
CA ASN A 55 -4.75 25.31 -2.28
C ASN A 55 -4.73 26.19 -1.03
N ALA A 56 -4.37 27.46 -1.21
CA ALA A 56 -4.65 28.48 -0.22
C ALA A 56 -6.16 28.78 -0.18
N GLU A 57 -6.96 27.88 0.40
CA GLU A 57 -8.27 28.17 1.02
C GLU A 57 -8.48 27.21 2.22
N PRO A 58 -9.06 27.69 3.33
CA PRO A 58 -8.96 27.04 4.63
C PRO A 58 -9.85 25.79 4.72
N VAL A 59 -9.23 24.63 4.85
CA VAL A 59 -9.96 23.44 5.32
C VAL A 59 -10.15 23.54 6.82
N GLU A 60 -11.33 24.02 7.21
CA GLU A 60 -11.90 23.79 8.53
C GLU A 60 -11.73 22.32 8.92
N GLU A 61 -11.08 22.09 10.05
CA GLU A 61 -11.06 20.80 10.72
C GLU A 61 -12.51 20.37 10.99
N PRO A 62 -12.92 19.11 10.69
CA PRO A 62 -14.18 18.61 11.18
C PRO A 62 -14.05 18.47 12.69
N LYS A 63 -14.59 19.46 13.40
CA LYS A 63 -14.86 19.51 14.83
C LYS A 63 -15.26 18.12 15.34
N LYS A 64 -14.32 17.41 15.98
CA LYS A 64 -14.65 16.35 16.93
C LYS A 64 -14.76 16.98 18.32
N GLU A 65 -15.84 17.72 18.53
CA GLU A 65 -16.44 17.88 19.85
C GLU A 65 -17.84 17.27 19.78
N PRO A 66 -18.05 16.23 20.57
CA PRO A 66 -19.22 16.27 21.43
C PRO A 66 -18.77 16.00 22.86
N ASN A 67 -18.48 17.08 23.59
CA ASN A 67 -18.75 17.09 25.01
C ASN A 67 -20.29 17.12 25.16
N LYS A 68 -20.86 16.16 25.87
CA LYS A 68 -21.68 16.37 27.08
C LYS A 68 -22.76 15.30 27.23
N GLY A 69 -22.64 14.52 28.30
CA GLY A 69 -23.67 13.77 28.99
C GLY A 69 -23.24 13.67 30.45
#